data_AF-E1NTA3-F1
#
_entry.id   AF-E1NTA3-F1
#
_cell.length_a   1.000
_cell.length_b   1.000
_cell.length_c   1.000
_cell.angle_alpha   90.00
_cell.angle_beta   90.00
_cell.angle_gamma   90.00
#
_symmetry.space_group_name_H-M   'P 1'
#
loop_
_entity.id
_entity.type
_entity.pdbx_description
1 polymer ?
#
loop_
_entity_poly.entity_id
_entity_poly.type
_entity_poly.pdbx_seq_one_letter_code
_entity_poly.pdbx_strand_id
1 'polypeptide(L)'
;MSKQALLIIDYTNDFIDDHGALSCKQPGQILENEIVSLANQFLQQGDFIILPTDLHIKNDPYTVESKLFPPHNLANTWGRQFYGKLENWYQTNKDSNSVKVIDKSHYSSFLWHISRPFF
;
A
#
# COMPACT_ATOMS: atom_id res chain seq x y z
N MET A 1 7.62 0.06 28.02
CA MET A 1 7.41 -0.89 26.90
C MET A 1 7.93 -0.26 25.63
N SER A 2 8.51 -1.04 24.71
CA SER A 2 8.94 -0.56 23.41
C SER A 2 7.74 -0.32 22.50
N LYS A 3 7.68 0.85 21.86
CA LYS A 3 6.70 1.12 20.79
C LYS A 3 7.09 0.37 19.53
N GLN A 4 6.14 -0.25 18.86
CA GLN A 4 6.35 -0.92 17.58
C GLN A 4 5.51 -0.27 16.48
N ALA A 5 5.84 -0.59 15.23
CA ALA A 5 5.07 -0.20 14.07
C ALA A 5 5.02 -1.36 13.08
N LEU A 6 3.83 -1.62 12.53
CA LEU A 6 3.61 -2.54 11.42
C LEU A 6 3.63 -1.76 10.11
N LEU A 7 4.40 -2.24 9.14
CA LEU A 7 4.37 -1.75 7.77
C LEU A 7 3.65 -2.77 6.88
N ILE A 8 2.53 -2.37 6.29
CA ILE A 8 1.81 -3.16 5.28
C ILE A 8 2.08 -2.51 3.93
N ILE A 9 3.04 -3.06 3.19
CA ILE A 9 3.61 -2.41 2.01
C ILE A 9 2.88 -2.94 0.76
N ASP A 10 2.33 -2.02 -0.04
CA ASP A 10 1.84 -2.30 -1.40
C ASP A 10 0.82 -3.46 -1.52
N TYR A 11 0.01 -3.70 -0.50
CA TYR A 11 -0.99 -4.77 -0.53
C TYR A 11 -2.29 -4.32 -1.23
N THR A 12 -2.15 -3.93 -2.50
CA THR A 12 -3.23 -3.37 -3.34
C THR A 12 -3.73 -4.37 -4.39
N ASN A 13 -4.88 -4.07 -5.00
CA ASN A 13 -5.45 -4.91 -6.05
C ASN A 13 -4.48 -5.10 -7.23
N ASP A 14 -3.78 -4.05 -7.68
CA ASP A 14 -2.83 -4.14 -8.79
C ASP A 14 -1.69 -5.13 -8.54
N PHE A 15 -1.32 -5.34 -7.28
CA PHE A 15 -0.26 -6.27 -6.89
C PHE A 15 -0.74 -7.65 -6.46
N ILE A 16 -2.02 -7.82 -6.10
CA ILE A 16 -2.50 -9.06 -5.47
C ILE A 16 -3.63 -9.74 -6.27
N ASP A 17 -4.57 -8.97 -6.81
CA ASP A 17 -5.75 -9.51 -7.50
C ASP A 17 -5.36 -10.19 -8.83
N ASP A 18 -6.11 -11.22 -9.26
CA ASP A 18 -5.84 -11.91 -10.52
C ASP A 18 -5.91 -10.99 -11.76
N HIS A 19 -6.71 -9.92 -11.66
CA HIS A 19 -6.88 -8.88 -12.67
C HIS A 19 -5.97 -7.66 -12.45
N GLY A 20 -5.10 -7.68 -11.43
CA GLY A 20 -4.18 -6.59 -11.13
C GLY A 20 -3.11 -6.40 -12.21
N ALA A 21 -2.76 -5.14 -12.48
CA ALA A 21 -1.85 -4.78 -13.57
C ALA A 21 -0.43 -5.35 -13.40
N LEU A 22 0.01 -5.62 -12.17
CA LEU A 22 1.35 -6.11 -11.83
C LEU A 22 1.30 -7.19 -10.75
N SER A 23 0.32 -8.09 -10.87
CA SER A 23 -0.05 -8.99 -9.79
C SER A 23 0.91 -10.17 -9.55
N CYS A 24 1.17 -10.44 -8.27
CA CYS A 24 1.80 -11.67 -7.80
C CYS A 24 0.81 -12.81 -7.56
N LYS A 25 -0.52 -12.56 -7.65
CA LYS A 25 -1.61 -13.56 -7.59
C LYS A 25 -1.59 -14.40 -6.31
N GLN A 26 -1.88 -15.69 -6.44
CA GLN A 26 -2.02 -16.66 -5.35
C GLN A 26 -0.95 -16.52 -4.23
N PRO A 27 0.36 -16.41 -4.51
CA PRO A 27 1.37 -16.11 -3.48
C PRO A 27 1.05 -14.93 -2.55
N GLY A 28 0.53 -13.82 -3.09
CA GLY A 28 0.10 -12.68 -2.30
C GLY A 28 -1.25 -12.93 -1.62
N GLN A 29 -2.21 -13.47 -2.37
CA GLN A 29 -3.58 -13.67 -1.92
C GLN A 29 -3.67 -14.55 -0.66
N ILE A 30 -2.82 -15.58 -0.53
CA ILE A 30 -2.83 -16.47 0.64
C ILE A 30 -2.41 -15.77 1.95
N LEU A 31 -1.78 -14.59 1.87
CA LEU A 31 -1.32 -13.83 3.04
C LEU A 31 -2.42 -12.93 3.63
N GLU A 32 -3.56 -12.79 2.95
CA GLU A 32 -4.63 -11.83 3.31
C GLU A 32 -5.05 -11.95 4.79
N ASN A 33 -5.32 -13.18 5.24
CA ASN A 33 -5.78 -13.41 6.62
C ASN A 33 -4.72 -13.03 7.66
N GLU A 34 -3.46 -13.33 7.39
CA GLU A 34 -2.36 -13.05 8.31
C GLU A 34 -2.10 -11.55 8.41
N ILE A 35 -2.13 -10.84 7.29
CA ILE A 35 -1.94 -9.39 7.24
C ILE A 35 -3.03 -8.69 8.07
N VAL A 36 -4.30 -9.07 7.90
CA VAL A 36 -5.42 -8.49 8.66
C VAL A 36 -5.36 -8.88 10.14
N SER A 37 -4.92 -10.11 10.46
CA SER A 37 -4.70 -10.55 11.84
C SER A 37 -3.66 -9.67 12.55
N LEU A 38 -2.50 -9.46 11.92
CA LEU A 38 -1.44 -8.60 12.44
C LEU A 38 -1.88 -7.15 12.57
N ALA A 39 -2.61 -6.61 11.59
CA ALA A 39 -3.14 -5.25 11.66
C ALA A 39 -4.06 -5.05 12.87
N ASN A 40 -4.95 -6.01 13.14
CA ASN A 40 -5.79 -5.99 14.34
C ASN A 40 -4.99 -6.09 15.63
N GLN A 41 -3.99 -6.97 15.69
CA GLN A 41 -3.15 -7.12 16.87
C GLN A 41 -2.43 -5.81 17.22
N PHE A 42 -1.77 -5.18 16.24
CA PHE A 42 -1.06 -3.91 16.46
C PHE A 42 -2.02 -2.78 16.86
N LEU A 43 -3.21 -2.75 16.26
CA LEU A 43 -4.22 -1.74 16.61
C LEU A 43 -4.71 -1.91 18.05
N GLN A 44 -4.97 -3.14 18.50
CA GLN A 44 -5.36 -3.45 19.88
C GLN A 44 -4.27 -3.10 20.90
N GLN A 45 -3.00 -3.20 20.50
CA GLN A 45 -1.85 -2.83 21.33
C GLN A 45 -1.62 -1.31 21.38
N GLY A 46 -2.32 -0.53 20.55
CA GLY A 46 -2.13 0.91 20.44
C GLY A 46 -0.83 1.29 19.70
N ASP A 47 -0.27 0.36 18.95
CA ASP A 47 0.91 0.55 18.10
C ASP A 47 0.53 1.14 16.74
N PHE A 48 1.52 1.61 15.99
CA PHE A 48 1.29 2.21 14.67
C PHE A 48 1.11 1.15 13.58
N ILE A 49 0.20 1.42 12.66
CA ILE A 49 0.00 0.66 11.43
C ILE A 49 0.16 1.66 10.29
N ILE A 50 1.23 1.48 9.53
CA ILE A 50 1.56 2.34 8.41
C ILE A 50 1.39 1.52 7.14
N LEU A 51 0.69 2.07 6.15
CA LEU A 51 0.43 1.46 4.85
C LEU A 51 1.14 2.27 3.75
N PRO A 52 2.45 2.11 3.57
CA PRO A 52 3.16 2.69 2.43
C PRO A 52 2.60 2.08 1.14
N THR A 53 2.07 2.92 0.28
CA THR A 53 1.32 2.49 -0.91
C THR A 53 1.83 3.26 -2.11
N ASP A 54 2.25 2.52 -3.14
CA ASP A 54 2.65 3.09 -4.41
C ASP A 54 1.62 4.07 -4.97
N LEU A 55 2.12 5.14 -5.57
CA LEU A 55 1.35 6.12 -6.31
C LEU A 55 2.13 6.50 -7.56
N HIS A 56 1.67 5.99 -8.70
CA HIS A 56 2.30 6.27 -10.00
C HIS A 56 1.45 7.21 -10.85
N ILE A 57 2.14 7.96 -11.70
CA ILE A 57 1.54 8.76 -12.76
C ILE A 57 1.74 8.02 -14.07
N LYS A 58 0.66 7.82 -14.82
CA LYS A 58 0.71 7.13 -16.11
C LYS A 58 1.64 7.87 -17.08
N ASN A 59 2.56 7.13 -17.70
CA ASN A 59 3.52 7.63 -18.69
C ASN A 59 4.45 8.74 -18.15
N ASP A 60 4.80 8.71 -16.87
CA ASP A 60 5.70 9.70 -16.28
C ASP A 60 7.13 9.56 -16.85
N PRO A 61 7.62 10.55 -17.61
CA PRO A 61 8.91 10.45 -18.29
C PRO A 61 10.10 10.52 -17.33
N TYR A 62 9.89 10.94 -16.08
CA TYR A 62 10.95 11.16 -15.10
C TYR A 62 11.21 9.96 -14.19
N THR A 63 10.38 8.91 -14.24
CA THR A 63 10.63 7.65 -13.53
C THR A 63 11.10 6.57 -14.48
N VAL A 64 12.13 5.85 -14.09
CA VAL A 64 12.61 4.67 -14.83
C VAL A 64 11.59 3.54 -14.77
N GLU A 65 10.74 3.48 -13.73
CA GLU A 65 9.73 2.43 -13.54
C GLU A 65 8.68 2.43 -14.65
N SER A 66 8.32 3.60 -15.17
CA SER A 66 7.38 3.74 -16.30
C SER A 66 7.88 3.07 -17.60
N LYS A 67 9.18 2.73 -17.68
CA LYS A 67 9.76 1.98 -18.80
C LYS A 67 9.87 0.48 -18.52
N LEU A 68 9.82 0.08 -17.24
CA LEU A 68 10.04 -1.30 -16.79
C LEU A 68 8.74 -2.05 -16.56
N PHE A 69 7.68 -1.35 -16.16
CA PHE A 69 6.43 -1.94 -15.73
C PHE A 69 5.22 -1.32 -16.42
N PRO A 70 4.10 -2.07 -16.57
CA PRO A 70 2.84 -1.49 -16.98
C PRO A 70 2.36 -0.45 -15.95
N PRO A 71 1.50 0.51 -16.33
CA PRO A 71 0.89 1.42 -15.36
C PRO A 71 0.12 0.65 -14.27
N HIS A 72 0.42 0.96 -13.01
CA HIS A 72 -0.14 0.32 -11.82
C HIS A 72 -0.25 1.35 -10.68
N ASN A 73 -1.09 1.09 -9.68
CA ASN A 73 -1.33 1.94 -8.51
C ASN A 73 -1.50 3.43 -8.87
N LEU A 74 -2.30 3.70 -9.90
CA LEU A 74 -2.65 5.05 -10.31
C LEU A 74 -3.62 5.67 -9.30
N ALA A 75 -3.58 7.00 -9.16
CA ALA A 75 -4.50 7.72 -8.28
C ALA A 75 -5.97 7.41 -8.63
N ASN A 76 -6.79 7.18 -7.60
CA ASN A 76 -8.25 7.01 -7.72
C ASN A 76 -8.70 5.85 -8.64
N THR A 77 -7.89 4.80 -8.78
CA THR A 77 -8.28 3.58 -9.49
C THR A 77 -8.58 2.44 -8.53
N TRP A 78 -9.36 1.46 -9.01
CA TRP A 78 -9.57 0.20 -8.28
C TRP A 78 -8.26 -0.53 -7.97
N GLY A 79 -7.30 -0.48 -8.91
CA GLY A 79 -5.98 -1.10 -8.76
C GLY A 79 -5.23 -0.62 -7.52
N ARG A 80 -5.42 0.64 -7.11
CA ARG A 80 -4.76 1.22 -5.92
C ARG A 80 -5.48 0.95 -4.60
N GLN A 81 -6.73 0.49 -4.63
CA GLN A 81 -7.44 0.10 -3.40
C GLN A 81 -6.71 -1.09 -2.76
N PHE A 82 -6.81 -1.22 -1.44
CA PHE A 82 -6.21 -2.37 -0.75
C PHE A 82 -6.90 -3.66 -1.18
N TYR A 83 -6.16 -4.76 -1.16
CA TYR A 83 -6.72 -6.04 -1.60
C TYR A 83 -7.66 -6.64 -0.54
N GLY A 84 -8.85 -7.05 -0.99
CA GLY A 84 -9.78 -7.89 -0.24
C GLY A 84 -10.12 -7.36 1.16
N LYS A 85 -9.92 -8.20 2.18
CA LYS A 85 -10.26 -7.89 3.59
C LYS A 85 -9.48 -6.71 4.16
N LEU A 86 -8.29 -6.41 3.62
CA LEU A 86 -7.51 -5.26 4.10
C LEU A 86 -8.21 -3.94 3.78
N GLU A 87 -8.91 -3.83 2.65
CA GLU A 87 -9.69 -2.64 2.32
C GLU A 87 -10.81 -2.41 3.32
N ASN A 88 -11.60 -3.44 3.62
CA ASN A 88 -12.66 -3.36 4.62
C ASN A 88 -12.12 -3.01 6.01
N TRP A 89 -10.97 -3.60 6.39
CA TRP A 89 -10.29 -3.29 7.64
C TRP A 89 -9.82 -1.83 7.67
N TYR A 90 -9.21 -1.35 6.59
CA TYR A 90 -8.74 0.02 6.48
C TYR A 90 -9.90 1.01 6.59
N GLN A 91 -10.99 0.82 5.83
CA GLN A 91 -12.15 1.72 5.88
C GLN A 91 -12.76 1.83 7.28
N THR A 92 -12.76 0.73 8.04
CA THR A 92 -13.25 0.70 9.43
C THR A 92 -12.33 1.45 10.40
N ASN A 93 -11.03 1.49 10.12
CA ASN A 93 -10.01 1.95 11.08
C ASN A 93 -9.24 3.21 10.65
N LYS A 94 -9.47 3.73 9.44
CA LYS A 94 -8.71 4.85 8.84
C LYS A 94 -8.76 6.15 9.65
N ASP A 95 -9.80 6.34 10.46
CA ASP A 95 -9.98 7.53 11.30
C ASP A 95 -9.22 7.41 12.64
N SER A 96 -8.56 6.27 12.92
CA SER A 96 -7.67 6.08 14.06
C SER A 96 -6.37 6.88 13.91
N ASN A 97 -5.90 7.47 15.01
CA ASN A 97 -4.62 8.18 15.04
C ASN A 97 -3.41 7.27 14.78
N SER A 98 -3.56 5.96 15.00
CA SER A 98 -2.49 4.97 14.83
C SER A 98 -2.41 4.39 13.41
N VAL A 99 -3.40 4.65 12.55
CA VAL A 99 -3.43 4.14 11.17
C VAL A 99 -3.03 5.26 10.21
N LYS A 100 -2.02 5.03 9.37
CA LYS A 100 -1.50 6.02 8.41
C LYS A 100 -1.30 5.40 7.04
N VAL A 101 -1.85 6.01 6.01
CA VAL A 101 -1.48 5.71 4.62
C VAL A 101 -0.43 6.72 4.18
N ILE A 102 0.59 6.23 3.50
CA ILE A 102 1.69 7.04 2.99
C ILE A 102 1.84 6.74 1.51
N ASP A 103 1.71 7.76 0.68
CA ASP A 103 2.01 7.63 -0.74
C ASP A 103 3.53 7.52 -0.93
N LYS A 104 3.97 6.57 -1.75
CA LYS A 104 5.39 6.42 -2.14
C LYS A 104 5.54 6.31 -3.65
N SER A 105 6.72 6.70 -4.13
CA SER A 105 7.06 6.76 -5.57
C SER A 105 8.24 5.86 -5.95
N HIS A 106 8.72 5.06 -5.01
CA HIS A 106 9.84 4.14 -5.15
C HIS A 106 9.51 2.85 -4.40
N TYR A 107 10.24 1.77 -4.70
CA TYR A 107 10.07 0.50 -4.00
C TYR A 107 10.17 0.61 -2.48
N SER A 108 11.18 1.34 -1.97
CA SER A 108 11.42 1.49 -0.52
C SER A 108 10.40 2.44 0.13
N SER A 109 9.74 1.97 1.19
CA SER A 109 8.84 2.77 2.03
C SER A 109 9.51 3.93 2.77
N PHE A 110 10.84 3.95 2.83
CA PHE A 110 11.61 5.00 3.52
C PHE A 110 12.16 6.05 2.55
N LEU A 111 12.25 5.72 1.26
CA LEU A 111 12.77 6.64 0.26
C LEU A 111 11.68 7.61 -0.17
N TRP A 112 11.53 8.67 0.62
CA TRP A 112 10.73 9.82 0.28
C TRP A 112 11.54 10.77 -0.59
N HIS A 113 11.23 10.85 -1.88
CA HIS A 113 11.80 11.91 -2.71
C HIS A 113 11.05 13.22 -2.45
N ILE A 114 11.67 14.13 -1.70
CA ILE A 114 11.28 15.54 -1.60
C ILE A 114 11.66 16.22 -2.91
N SER A 115 10.90 16.02 -3.98
CA SER A 115 10.90 16.93 -5.15
C SER A 115 9.83 16.55 -6.15
N ARG A 116 8.58 16.94 -5.87
CA ARG A 116 7.74 17.54 -6.91
C ARG A 116 7.05 18.76 -6.31
N PRO A 117 7.36 19.99 -6.75
CA PRO A 117 6.50 21.11 -6.45
C PRO A 117 5.13 20.79 -7.04
N PHE A 118 4.09 21.09 -6.26
CA PHE A 118 2.69 21.09 -6.65
C PHE A 118 2.48 21.37 -8.14
N PHE A 119 1.76 20.48 -8.83
CA PHE A 119 0.90 20.87 -9.94
C PHE A 119 -0.52 21.01 -9.39
#